data_AF-A0A7I7SJD9-F1
#
_entry.id   AF-A0A7I7SJD9-F1
#
_cell.length_a   1.000
_cell.length_b   1.000
_cell.length_c   1.000
_cell.angle_alpha   90.00
_cell.angle_beta   90.00
_cell.angle_gamma   90.00
#
_symmetry.space_group_name_H-M   'P 1'
#
loop_
_entity.id
_entity.type
_entity.pdbx_description
1 polymer ?
#
loop_
_entity_poly.entity_id
_entity_poly.type
_entity_poly.pdbx_seq_one_letter_code
_entity_poly.pdbx_strand_id
1 'polypeptide(L)' 'MLATRFGVNAADAAHAGEYGVMVSLRGQDIGRCRWPMRCVSSLVPQSRYDDAAAFFG' A
#
# COMPACT_ATOMS: atom_id res chain seq x y z
N MET A 1 -3.43 13.95 2.57
CA MET A 1 -2.56 14.17 1.39
C MET A 1 -1.65 12.95 1.16
N LEU A 2 -2.21 11.87 0.61
CA LEU A 2 -1.45 10.62 0.39
C LEU A 2 -0.64 10.67 -0.91
N ALA A 3 -1.26 11.11 -2.00
CA ALA A 3 -0.66 11.18 -3.32
C ALA A 3 0.66 11.98 -3.34
N THR A 4 0.69 13.13 -2.67
CA THR A 4 1.89 13.98 -2.59
C THR A 4 3.05 13.28 -1.86
N ARG A 5 2.79 12.58 -0.75
CA ARG A 5 3.82 11.86 0.01
C ARG A 5 4.36 10.65 -0.77
N PHE A 6 3.50 9.98 -1.53
CA PHE A 6 3.89 8.89 -2.41
C PHE A 6 4.79 9.36 -3.55
N GLY A 7 4.43 10.47 -4.20
CA GLY A 7 5.19 11.04 -5.32
C GLY A 7 6.63 11.42 -4.91
N VAL A 8 6.80 12.05 -3.75
CA VAL A 8 8.14 12.42 -3.23
C VAL A 8 9.00 11.18 -3.00
N ASN A 9 8.46 10.14 -2.34
CA ASN A 9 9.20 8.90 -2.09
C ASN A 9 9.60 8.16 -3.38
N ALA A 10 8.76 8.23 -4.41
CA ALA A 10 9.06 7.64 -5.71
C ALA A 10 10.16 8.41 -6.44
N ALA A 11 10.13 9.75 -6.39
CA ALA A 11 11.17 10.60 -6.96
C ALA A 11 12.52 10.40 -6.28
N ASP A 12 12.54 10.30 -4.94
CA ASP A 12 13.76 10.03 -4.17
C ASP A 12 14.36 8.66 -4.51
N ALA A 13 13.54 7.63 -4.69
CA ALA A 13 14.00 6.30 -5.09
C ALA A 13 14.61 6.28 -6.50
N ALA A 14 13.98 7.00 -7.44
CA ALA A 14 14.52 7.14 -8.79
C ALA A 14 15.84 7.94 -8.81
N HIS A 15 15.95 8.99 -7.98
CA HIS A 15 17.19 9.76 -7.83
C HIS A 15 18.33 8.94 -7.21
N ALA A 16 18.01 8.04 -6.26
CA ALA A 16 18.96 7.12 -5.64
C ALA A 16 19.37 5.94 -6.55
N GLY A 17 18.86 5.87 -7.80
CA GLY A 17 19.16 4.78 -8.74
C GLY A 17 18.48 3.44 -8.41
N GLU A 18 17.52 3.44 -7.48
CA GLU A 18 16.75 2.26 -7.11
C GLU A 18 15.58 2.08 -8.08
N TYR A 19 15.84 1.50 -9.24
CA TYR A 19 14.80 1.14 -10.20
C TYR A 19 14.17 -0.22 -9.85
N GLY A 20 12.89 -0.41 -10.16
CA GLY A 20 12.18 -1.67 -9.85
C GLY A 20 11.66 -1.78 -8.39
N VAL A 21 11.56 -0.65 -7.69
CA VAL A 21 10.91 -0.55 -6.39
C VAL A 21 9.55 0.14 -6.52
N MET A 22 8.58 -0.34 -5.75
CA MET A 22 7.26 0.26 -5.62
C MET A 22 7.15 0.94 -4.25
N VAL A 23 6.46 2.07 -4.19
CA VAL A 23 6.07 2.70 -2.92
C VAL A 23 4.79 2.04 -2.42
N SER A 24 4.78 1.62 -1.16
CA SER A 24 3.66 0.90 -0.53
C SER A 24 3.24 1.61 0.76
N LEU A 25 1.97 1.43 1.15
CA LEU A 25 1.43 1.92 2.41
C LEU A 25 0.99 0.74 3.27
N ARG A 26 1.48 0.66 4.51
CA ARG A 26 0.99 -0.29 5.53
C ARG A 26 0.48 0.49 6.73
N GLY A 27 -0.84 0.56 6.87
CA GLY A 27 -1.47 1.43 7.86
C GLY A 27 -1.19 2.89 7.54
N GLN A 28 -0.25 3.49 8.27
CA GLN A 28 0.22 4.88 8.08
C GLN A 28 1.68 4.98 7.60
N ASP A 29 2.36 3.84 7.48
CA ASP A 29 3.77 3.75 7.16
C ASP A 29 3.99 3.65 5.65
N ILE A 30 4.88 4.48 5.10
CA ILE A 30 5.24 4.50 3.68
C ILE A 30 6.56 3.75 3.52
N GLY A 31 6.51 2.57 2.92
CA GLY A 31 7.67 1.71 2.69
C GLY A 31 7.98 1.52 1.20
N ARG A 32 9.22 1.16 0.89
CA ARG A 32 9.62 0.71 -0.47
C ARG A 32 9.60 -0.81 -0.51
N CYS A 33 9.15 -1.40 -1.62
CA CYS A 33 9.39 -2.81 -1.83
C CYS A 33 9.84 -3.17 -3.24
N ARG A 34 10.78 -4.12 -3.29
CA ARG A 34 11.39 -4.61 -4.52
C ARG A 34 10.53 -5.64 -5.23
N TRP A 35 10.54 -5.57 -6.55
CA TRP A 35 9.99 -6.61 -7.41
C TRP A 35 10.90 -7.86 -7.45
N PRO A 36 10.37 -9.09 -7.58
CA PRO A 36 8.96 -9.46 -7.51
C PRO A 36 8.53 -9.60 -6.05
N MET A 37 7.78 -8.62 -5.55
CA MET A 37 7.08 -8.80 -4.30
C MET A 37 5.93 -9.79 -4.56
N ARG A 38 5.75 -10.76 -3.66
CA ARG A 38 4.60 -11.66 -3.68
C ARG A 38 3.34 -10.78 -3.65
N CYS A 39 2.62 -10.69 -4.77
CA CYS A 39 1.35 -9.96 -4.85
C CYS A 39 0.34 -10.67 -3.96
N VAL A 40 0.31 -10.32 -2.68
CA VAL A 40 -0.74 -10.78 -1.78
C VAL A 40 -2.01 -10.08 -2.23
N SER A 41 -3.03 -10.86 -2.60
CA SER A 41 -4.35 -10.32 -2.95
C SER A 41 -4.83 -9.39 -1.84
N SER A 42 -5.41 -8.26 -2.23
CA SER A 42 -5.97 -7.29 -1.29
C SER A 42 -7.24 -7.87 -0.67
N LEU A 43 -7.09 -8.70 0.35
CA LEU A 43 -8.20 -9.31 1.07
C LEU A 43 -8.74 -8.36 2.13
N VAL A 44 -10.06 -8.24 2.16
CA VAL A 44 -10.77 -7.55 3.24
C VAL A 44 -10.90 -8.51 4.42
N PRO A 45 -10.56 -8.11 5.66
CA PRO A 45 -10.77 -8.94 6.84
C PRO A 45 -12.24 -9.34 7.00
N GLN A 46 -12.49 -10.60 7.34
CA GLN A 46 -13.84 -11.16 7.45
C GLN A 46 -14.74 -10.37 8.41
N SER A 47 -14.19 -9.87 9.52
CA SER A 47 -14.93 -9.09 10.52
C SER A 47 -15.61 -7.85 9.94
N ARG A 48 -15.08 -7.25 8.86
CA ARG A 48 -15.71 -6.11 8.18
C ARG A 48 -17.04 -6.50 7.52
N TYR A 49 -17.15 -7.73 7.03
CA TYR A 49 -18.39 -8.25 6.48
C TYR A 49 -19.38 -8.61 7.59
N ASP A 50 -18.89 -9.19 8.69
CA ASP A 50 -19.72 -9.53 9.85
C ASP A 50 -20.34 -8.26 10.48
N ASP A 51 -19.55 -7.20 10.65
CA ASP A 51 -20.03 -5.89 11.10
C ASP A 51 -21.05 -5.31 10.13
N ALA A 52 -20.79 -5.34 8.82
CA ALA A 52 -21.71 -4.82 7.81
C ALA A 52 -23.05 -5.56 7.81
N ALA A 53 -23.06 -6.88 8.03
CA ALA A 53 -24.27 -7.66 8.14
C ALA A 53 -25.16 -7.23 9.32
N ALA A 54 -24.57 -6.72 10.41
CA ALA A 54 -25.32 -6.22 11.57
C ALA A 54 -25.98 -4.84 11.31
N PHE A 55 -25.48 -4.05 10.35
CA PHE A 55 -26.01 -2.72 10.03
C PHE A 55 -26.88 -2.68 8.77
N PHE A 56 -26.68 -3.60 7.84
CA PHE A 56 -27.31 -3.59 6.51
C PHE A 56 -28.07 -4.89 6.18
N GLY A 57 -28.34 -5.72 7.20
CA GLY A 57 -29.10 -6.98 7.12
C GLY A 57 -30.47 -6.86 7.78
#